data_AF-A0A367PYL3-F1
#
_entry.id   AF-A0A367PYL3-F1
#
_cell.length_a   1.000
_cell.length_b   1.000
_cell.length_c   1.000
_cell.angle_alpha   90.00
_cell.angle_beta   90.00
_cell.angle_gamma   90.00
#
_symmetry.space_group_name_H-M   'P 1'
#
loop_
_entity.id
_entity.type
_entity.pdbx_description
1 polymer ?
#
loop_
_entity_poly.entity_id
_entity_poly.type
_entity_poly.pdbx_seq_one_letter_code
_entity_poly.pdbx_strand_id
1 'polypeptide(L)'
;MPLHSGSIYHQTQTSLSVSGALLFANLSNVNASTTFSSWLAGLHVKDIFGRGNTAAVIFGQPLYRHSTGTIAIRPEDTTPYHLETFFNYRVNDNISITTGVFWLFNPEGFSANDTAVVGVLRTTLTF
;
A
#
# COMPACT_ATOMS: atom_id res chain seq x y z
N MET A 1 3.08 -41.76 -32.74
CA MET A 1 2.82 -41.16 -31.42
C MET A 1 4.00 -40.26 -31.07
N PRO A 2 3.86 -38.93 -31.04
CA PRO A 2 4.88 -38.06 -30.45
C PRO A 2 4.38 -37.50 -29.11
N LEU A 3 5.19 -37.70 -28.07
CA LEU A 3 5.06 -37.04 -26.78
C LEU A 3 5.58 -35.60 -26.92
N HIS A 4 4.70 -34.60 -26.86
CA HIS A 4 5.12 -33.21 -26.68
C HIS A 4 5.36 -32.97 -25.19
N SER A 5 6.63 -33.02 -24.78
CA SER A 5 7.09 -32.59 -23.47
C SER A 5 6.99 -31.06 -23.41
N GLY A 6 5.89 -30.56 -22.82
CA GLY A 6 5.75 -29.15 -22.50
C GLY A 6 6.57 -28.82 -21.27
N SER A 7 7.79 -28.32 -21.46
CA SER A 7 8.54 -27.66 -20.39
C SER A 7 7.78 -26.41 -19.95
N ILE A 8 7.06 -26.48 -18.83
CA ILE A 8 6.33 -25.34 -18.28
C ILE A 8 7.32 -24.47 -17.52
N TYR A 9 7.99 -23.56 -18.23
CA TYR A 9 8.83 -22.54 -17.61
C TYR A 9 7.99 -21.67 -16.67
N HIS A 10 8.30 -21.74 -15.37
CA HIS A 10 7.84 -20.75 -14.40
C HIS A 10 8.66 -19.48 -14.60
N GLN A 11 8.01 -18.41 -15.02
CA GLN A 11 8.65 -17.11 -15.16
C GLN A 11 8.17 -16.22 -14.02
N THR A 12 9.04 -16.00 -13.03
CA THR A 12 8.83 -14.99 -12.01
C THR A 12 8.66 -13.63 -12.69
N GLN A 13 7.57 -12.92 -12.39
CA GLN A 13 7.28 -11.62 -12.99
C GLN A 13 7.41 -10.52 -11.95
N THR A 14 8.07 -9.44 -12.31
CA THR A 14 8.24 -8.26 -11.44
C THR A 14 7.51 -7.08 -12.04
N SER A 15 6.78 -6.32 -11.23
CA SER A 15 6.12 -5.08 -11.66
C SER A 15 6.27 -3.98 -10.62
N LEU A 16 6.39 -2.74 -11.12
CA LEU A 16 6.38 -1.53 -10.30
C LEU A 16 5.00 -0.85 -10.41
N SER A 17 4.55 -0.25 -9.32
CA SER A 17 3.34 0.57 -9.25
C SER A 17 3.66 1.89 -8.58
N VAL A 18 3.06 2.97 -9.07
CA VAL A 18 3.08 4.29 -8.44
C VAL A 18 1.68 4.88 -8.56
N SER A 19 1.18 5.48 -7.49
CA SER A 19 -0.08 6.21 -7.46
C SER A 19 0.04 7.44 -6.55
N GLY A 20 -0.88 8.38 -6.71
CA GLY A 20 -0.93 9.56 -5.85
C GLY A 20 -2.18 10.39 -6.08
N ALA A 21 -2.42 11.31 -5.15
CA ALA A 21 -3.56 12.21 -5.17
C ALA A 21 -3.17 13.58 -4.61
N LEU A 22 -3.81 14.63 -5.14
CA LEU A 22 -3.82 15.98 -4.59
C LEU A 22 -5.28 16.40 -4.41
N LEU A 23 -5.63 16.88 -3.22
CA LEU A 23 -6.99 17.36 -2.91
C LEU A 23 -6.92 18.78 -2.40
N PHE A 24 -7.85 19.61 -2.85
CA PHE A 24 -7.96 21.01 -2.43
C PHE A 24 -9.33 21.21 -1.78
N ALA A 25 -9.35 21.88 -0.62
CA ALA A 25 -10.59 22.23 0.07
C ALA A 25 -10.54 23.68 0.57
N ASN A 26 -11.69 24.36 0.45
CA ASN A 26 -11.90 25.73 0.92
C ASN A 26 -13.10 25.75 1.87
N LEU A 27 -13.03 26.59 2.90
CA LEU A 27 -14.15 26.75 3.83
C LEU A 27 -15.13 27.82 3.31
N SER A 28 -16.44 27.56 3.40
CA SER A 28 -17.45 28.52 2.94
C SER A 28 -17.53 29.72 3.88
N ASN A 29 -17.59 30.93 3.32
CA ASN A 29 -17.69 32.20 4.06
C ASN A 29 -16.55 32.47 5.05
N VAL A 30 -15.45 31.71 4.96
CA VAL A 30 -14.26 31.87 5.79
C VAL A 30 -13.05 31.84 4.88
N ASN A 31 -12.14 32.81 5.01
CA ASN A 31 -10.89 32.82 4.25
C ASN A 31 -9.93 31.79 4.85
N ALA A 32 -10.13 30.52 4.49
CA ALA A 32 -9.35 29.38 4.95
C ALA A 32 -9.35 28.30 3.86
N SER A 33 -8.17 27.75 3.57
CA SER A 33 -7.98 26.67 2.60
C SER A 33 -7.01 25.62 3.10
N THR A 34 -7.09 24.42 2.53
CA THR A 34 -6.20 23.31 2.86
C THR A 34 -5.92 22.47 1.61
N THR A 35 -4.68 22.00 1.48
CA THR A 35 -4.26 21.05 0.45
C THR A 35 -3.87 19.75 1.11
N PHE A 36 -4.37 18.63 0.60
CA PHE A 36 -3.93 17.30 0.97
C PHE A 36 -3.15 16.66 -0.16
N SER A 37 -2.20 15.81 0.20
CA SER A 37 -1.49 14.96 -0.75
C SER A 37 -1.47 13.52 -0.27
N SER A 38 -1.28 12.60 -1.21
CA SER A 38 -1.03 11.17 -0.95
C SER A 38 -0.19 10.63 -2.09
N TRP A 39 0.69 9.68 -1.80
CA TRP A 39 1.41 8.95 -2.83
C TRP A 39 1.82 7.58 -2.32
N LEU A 40 1.97 6.64 -3.23
CA LEU A 40 2.35 5.27 -2.92
C LEU A 40 3.15 4.70 -4.07
N ALA A 41 4.22 3.99 -3.74
CA ALA A 41 5.04 3.23 -4.68
C ALA A 41 5.15 1.80 -4.18
N GLY A 42 5.14 0.84 -5.11
CA GLY A 42 5.14 -0.57 -4.74
C GLY A 42 5.85 -1.44 -5.75
N LEU A 43 6.66 -2.35 -5.25
CA LEU A 43 7.28 -3.45 -6.00
C LEU A 43 6.49 -4.72 -5.75
N HIS A 44 6.13 -5.42 -6.82
CA HIS A 44 5.38 -6.67 -6.77
C HIS A 44 6.15 -7.76 -7.50
N VAL A 45 6.19 -8.95 -6.91
CA VAL A 45 6.80 -10.14 -7.50
C VAL A 45 5.76 -11.25 -7.52
N LYS A 46 5.37 -11.67 -8.73
CA LYS A 46 4.41 -12.75 -8.97
C LYS A 46 5.14 -14.06 -9.28
N ASP A 47 4.47 -15.17 -8.99
CA ASP A 47 4.95 -16.54 -9.16
C ASP A 47 6.21 -16.86 -8.34
N ILE A 48 6.43 -16.11 -7.24
CA ILE A 48 7.56 -16.31 -6.33
C ILE A 48 7.32 -17.53 -5.43
N PHE A 49 8.28 -18.45 -5.38
CA PHE A 49 8.16 -19.71 -4.61
C PHE A 49 6.97 -20.60 -5.02
N GLY A 50 6.36 -20.38 -6.18
CA GLY A 50 5.26 -21.20 -6.70
C GLY A 50 4.21 -20.41 -7.49
N ARG A 51 3.40 -21.14 -8.28
CA ARG A 51 2.44 -20.55 -9.22
C ARG A 51 1.34 -19.77 -8.53
N GLY A 52 1.19 -18.51 -8.91
CA GLY A 52 0.18 -17.58 -8.43
C GLY A 52 0.41 -17.09 -7.01
N ASN A 53 1.55 -17.43 -6.41
CA ASN A 53 2.02 -16.74 -5.21
C ASN A 53 2.42 -15.32 -5.59
N THR A 54 2.25 -14.36 -4.69
CA THR A 54 2.66 -12.98 -4.94
C THR A 54 3.20 -12.38 -3.65
N ALA A 55 4.34 -11.71 -3.74
CA ALA A 55 4.87 -10.87 -2.68
C ALA A 55 4.88 -9.41 -3.13
N ALA A 56 4.70 -8.48 -2.20
CA ALA A 56 4.90 -7.07 -2.48
C ALA A 56 5.49 -6.32 -1.31
N VAL A 57 6.21 -5.24 -1.64
CA VAL A 57 6.65 -4.20 -0.70
C VAL A 57 6.10 -2.88 -1.23
N ILE A 58 5.43 -2.14 -0.37
CA ILE A 58 4.71 -0.91 -0.70
C ILE A 58 5.12 0.16 0.30
N PHE A 59 5.49 1.34 -0.18
CA PHE A 59 5.84 2.47 0.65
C PHE A 59 5.16 3.74 0.14
N GLY A 60 4.72 4.59 1.05
CA GLY A 60 4.05 5.82 0.64
C GLY A 60 3.74 6.75 1.78
N GLN A 61 3.09 7.85 1.41
CA GLN A 61 2.46 8.78 2.32
C GLN A 61 0.94 8.56 2.22
N PRO A 62 0.25 8.24 3.33
CA PRO A 62 -1.20 8.24 3.34
C PRO A 62 -1.73 9.65 3.06
N LEU A 63 -3.06 9.78 2.93
CA LEU A 63 -3.65 11.09 2.76
C LEU A 63 -3.29 11.99 3.94
N TYR A 64 -2.58 13.08 3.68
CA TYR A 64 -2.02 13.96 4.69
C TYR A 64 -2.21 15.42 4.30
N ARG A 65 -2.43 16.28 5.30
CA ARG A 65 -2.57 17.73 5.12
C ARG A 65 -1.22 18.35 4.83
N HIS A 66 -0.93 18.60 3.56
CA HIS A 66 0.36 19.14 3.15
C HIS A 66 0.50 20.63 3.46
N SER A 67 -0.56 21.42 3.26
CA SER A 67 -0.52 22.86 3.51
C SER A 67 -1.89 23.43 3.87
N THR A 68 -1.88 24.58 4.54
CA THR A 68 -3.05 25.39 4.88
C THR A 68 -2.82 26.85 4.46
N GLY A 69 -3.91 27.57 4.18
CA GLY A 69 -3.88 28.98 3.77
C GLY A 69 -4.66 29.90 4.71
N THR A 70 -4.20 31.15 4.80
CA THR A 70 -4.80 32.24 5.58
C THR A 70 -5.00 31.88 7.06
N ILE A 71 -6.24 31.74 7.55
CA ILE A 71 -6.51 31.47 8.98
C ILE A 71 -6.61 29.97 9.31
N ALA A 72 -6.44 29.10 8.31
CA ALA A 72 -6.49 27.65 8.52
C ALA A 72 -5.28 27.16 9.32
N ILE A 73 -5.56 26.37 10.36
CA ILE A 73 -4.56 25.80 11.26
C ILE A 73 -4.13 24.42 10.74
N ARG A 74 -2.81 24.16 10.73
CA ARG A 74 -2.22 22.84 10.55
C ARG A 74 -1.54 22.41 11.85
N PRO A 75 -2.19 21.62 12.71
CA PRO A 75 -1.58 21.18 13.95
C PRO A 75 -0.47 20.13 13.73
N GLU A 76 -0.52 19.38 12.63
CA GLU A 76 0.43 18.32 12.31
C GLU A 76 1.85 18.88 12.10
N ASP A 77 2.85 18.24 12.71
CA ASP A 77 4.25 18.70 12.73
C ASP A 77 5.18 17.89 11.83
N THR A 78 4.72 16.74 11.32
CA THR A 78 5.52 15.85 10.51
C THR A 78 4.66 15.08 9.50
N THR A 79 5.30 14.53 8.48
CA THR A 79 4.63 13.75 7.45
C THR A 79 4.46 12.30 7.92
N PRO A 80 3.24 11.72 7.88
CA PRO A 80 3.02 10.30 8.11
C PRO A 80 3.54 9.48 6.93
N TYR A 81 4.08 8.29 7.22
CA TYR A 81 4.50 7.34 6.19
C TYR A 81 3.96 5.95 6.47
N HIS A 82 3.69 5.22 5.40
CA HIS A 82 3.17 3.86 5.42
C HIS A 82 4.19 2.95 4.73
N LEU A 83 4.60 1.87 5.39
CA LEU A 83 5.30 0.74 4.78
C LEU A 83 4.46 -0.52 4.95
N GLU A 84 4.19 -1.26 3.88
CA GLU A 84 3.53 -2.55 3.92
C GLU A 84 4.35 -3.60 3.18
N THR A 85 4.37 -4.81 3.74
CA THR A 85 4.84 -5.99 3.04
C THR A 85 3.81 -7.09 3.18
N PHE A 86 3.56 -7.83 2.11
CA PHE A 86 2.66 -8.98 2.16
C PHE A 86 3.13 -10.12 1.27
N PHE A 87 2.66 -11.32 1.61
CA PHE A 87 2.80 -12.54 0.82
C PHE A 87 1.45 -13.23 0.71
N ASN A 88 0.93 -13.31 -0.51
CA ASN A 88 -0.23 -14.13 -0.88
C ASN A 88 0.26 -15.50 -1.32
N TYR A 89 -0.02 -16.51 -0.49
CA TYR A 89 0.20 -17.92 -0.77
C TYR A 89 -1.05 -18.54 -1.39
N ARG A 90 -0.92 -19.10 -2.59
CA ARG A 90 -2.02 -19.76 -3.29
C ARG A 90 -2.02 -21.25 -2.97
N VAL A 91 -2.95 -21.65 -2.09
CA VAL A 91 -3.09 -23.04 -1.66
C VAL A 91 -3.61 -23.91 -2.81
N ASN A 92 -4.63 -23.43 -3.52
CA ASN A 92 -5.17 -24.01 -4.75
C ASN A 92 -5.92 -22.93 -5.57
N ASP A 93 -6.64 -23.32 -6.62
CA ASP A 93 -7.37 -22.38 -7.48
C ASP A 93 -8.54 -21.66 -6.79
N ASN A 94 -9.02 -22.19 -5.65
CA ASN A 94 -10.18 -21.68 -4.91
C ASN A 94 -9.81 -21.03 -3.57
N ILE A 95 -8.58 -21.22 -3.08
CA ILE A 95 -8.15 -20.80 -1.74
C ILE A 95 -6.79 -20.10 -1.81
N SER A 96 -6.72 -18.89 -1.27
CA SER A 96 -5.45 -18.21 -0.99
C SER A 96 -5.40 -17.66 0.43
N ILE A 97 -4.18 -17.52 0.96
CA ILE A 97 -3.90 -16.95 2.26
C ILE A 97 -2.89 -15.82 2.07
N THR A 98 -3.29 -14.60 2.44
CA THR A 98 -2.41 -13.43 2.46
C THR A 98 -1.97 -13.15 3.88
N THR A 99 -0.67 -13.22 4.10
CA THR A 99 -0.01 -12.73 5.31
C THR A 99 0.64 -11.40 5.03
N GLY A 100 0.71 -10.51 6.01
CA GLY A 100 1.39 -9.24 5.83
C GLY A 100 1.62 -8.53 7.14
N VAL A 101 2.38 -7.44 7.04
CA VAL A 101 2.64 -6.51 8.13
C VAL A 101 2.76 -5.12 7.52
N PHE A 102 2.16 -4.14 8.19
CA PHE A 102 2.39 -2.74 7.85
C PHE A 102 2.79 -1.91 9.07
N TRP A 103 3.60 -0.90 8.79
CA TRP A 103 4.11 0.10 9.73
C TRP A 103 3.55 1.45 9.33
N LEU A 104 3.00 2.17 10.31
CA LEU A 104 2.57 3.55 10.16
C LEU A 104 3.46 4.44 11.03
N PHE A 105 4.34 5.17 10.37
CA PHE A 105 5.24 6.14 10.98
C PHE A 105 4.53 7.48 11.15
N ASN A 106 4.81 8.16 12.26
CA ASN A 106 4.17 9.41 12.66
C ASN A 106 2.64 9.39 12.49
N PRO A 107 1.91 8.44 13.13
CA PRO A 107 0.45 8.39 13.04
C PRO A 107 -0.18 9.76 13.33
N GLU A 108 -1.26 10.09 12.64
CA GLU A 108 -1.95 11.39 12.73
C GLU A 108 -1.08 12.61 12.34
N GLY A 109 0.12 12.42 11.82
CA GLY A 109 1.03 13.52 11.42
C GLY A 109 1.80 14.14 12.58
N PHE A 110 2.04 13.39 13.67
CA PHE A 110 2.79 13.87 14.83
C PHE A 110 4.04 13.02 15.09
N SER A 111 5.19 13.69 15.22
CA SER A 111 6.50 13.06 15.43
C SER A 111 6.65 12.42 16.82
N ALA A 112 5.86 12.88 17.78
CA ALA A 112 5.81 12.33 19.13
C ALA A 112 4.99 11.03 19.23
N ASN A 113 4.25 10.65 18.19
CA ASN A 113 3.46 9.43 18.19
C ASN A 113 4.33 8.23 17.81
N ASP A 114 4.26 7.17 18.63
CA ASP A 114 4.95 5.92 18.37
C ASP A 114 4.49 5.28 17.05
N THR A 115 5.41 4.61 16.37
CA THR A 115 5.10 3.86 15.15
C THR A 115 4.12 2.73 15.45
N ALA A 116 3.00 2.70 14.74
CA ALA A 116 2.05 1.60 14.83
C ALA A 116 2.48 0.45 13.92
N VAL A 117 2.39 -0.78 14.41
CA VAL A 117 2.70 -2.00 13.65
C VAL A 117 1.50 -2.94 13.70
N VAL A 118 1.05 -3.40 12.54
CA VAL A 118 -0.14 -4.23 12.41
C VAL A 118 0.17 -5.47 11.59
N GLY A 119 -0.09 -6.64 12.17
CA GLY A 119 -0.07 -7.92 11.46
C GLY A 119 -1.39 -8.19 10.74
N VAL A 120 -1.30 -8.77 9.55
CA VAL A 120 -2.46 -9.07 8.69
C VAL A 120 -2.46 -10.55 8.33
N LEU A 121 -3.63 -11.17 8.47
CA LEU A 121 -3.93 -12.50 7.95
C LEU A 121 -5.29 -12.46 7.27
N ARG A 122 -5.34 -12.80 5.98
CA ARG A 122 -6.56 -12.86 5.18
C ARG A 122 -6.63 -14.20 4.46
N THR A 123 -7.80 -14.84 4.50
CA THR A 123 -8.10 -16.00 3.67
C THR A 123 -9.13 -15.60 2.62
N THR A 124 -8.89 -15.93 1.36
CA THR A 124 -9.81 -15.69 0.25
C THR A 124 -10.30 -17.02 -0.32
N LEU A 125 -11.62 -17.15 -0.47
CA LEU A 125 -12.30 -18.31 -1.02
C LEU A 125 -13.04 -17.90 -2.31
N THR A 126 -12.98 -18.71 -3.36
CA THR A 126 -13.71 -18.49 -4.62
C THR A 126 -14.48 -19.76 -4.99
N PHE A 127 -15.77 -19.61 -5.31
CA PHE A 127 -16.73 -20.68 -5.57
C PHE A 127 -17.53 -20.43 -6.85
#